data_AF-A0A8T7CYM9-F1
#
_entry.id   AF-A0A8T7CYM9-F1
#
_cell.length_a   1.000
_cell.length_b   1.000
_cell.length_c   1.000
_cell.angle_alpha   90.00
_cell.angle_beta   90.00
_cell.angle_gamma   90.00
#
_symmetry.space_group_name_H-M   'P 1'
#
loop_
_entity.id
_entity.type
_entity.pdbx_description
1 polymer ?
#
loop_
_entity_poly.entity_id
_entity_poly.type
_entity_poly.pdbx_seq_one_letter_code
_entity_poly.pdbx_strand_id
1 'polypeptide(L)' 'MPAKRFPLPRRFNAAMSEKAYSRLRELSAEHGYGNNYLLTVLLENLDRVVKKRELEKVFREFEAEFGAPAPGSMAKKGN' A
#
# COMPACT_ATOMS: atom_id res chain seq x y z
N MET A 1 -23.28 -19.60 -6.85
CA MET A 1 -22.44 -18.88 -7.85
C MET A 1 -21.02 -18.89 -7.34
N PRO A 2 -20.02 -19.44 -8.06
CA PRO A 2 -18.64 -19.36 -7.61
C PRO A 2 -18.19 -17.89 -7.56
N ALA A 3 -17.51 -17.49 -6.49
CA ALA A 3 -16.98 -16.13 -6.37
C ALA A 3 -16.02 -15.85 -7.53
N LYS A 4 -16.29 -14.79 -8.32
CA LYS A 4 -15.36 -14.33 -9.35
C LYS A 4 -14.07 -13.91 -8.66
N ARG A 5 -12.95 -14.58 -8.98
CA ARG A 5 -11.62 -14.22 -8.46
C ARG A 5 -11.06 -13.09 -9.33
N PHE A 6 -10.63 -12.00 -8.71
CA PHE A 6 -9.88 -10.98 -9.42
C PHE A 6 -8.51 -11.55 -9.81
N PRO A 7 -8.08 -11.47 -11.08
CA PRO A 7 -6.76 -11.93 -11.47
C PRO A 7 -5.72 -11.01 -10.84
N LEU A 8 -4.78 -11.58 -10.07
CA LEU A 8 -3.63 -10.87 -9.52
C LEU A 8 -2.40 -11.19 -10.37
N PRO A 9 -2.14 -10.45 -11.47
CA PRO A 9 -1.13 -10.82 -12.47
C PRO A 9 0.31 -10.56 -12.02
N ARG A 10 0.53 -9.84 -10.92
CA ARG A 10 1.86 -9.41 -10.45
C ARG A 10 2.09 -9.89 -9.03
N ARG A 11 3.19 -10.62 -8.82
CA ARG A 11 3.72 -10.88 -7.47
C ARG A 11 4.43 -9.61 -7.01
N PHE A 12 3.99 -9.05 -5.90
CA PHE A 12 4.50 -7.80 -5.35
C PHE A 12 5.00 -8.05 -3.92
N ASN A 13 6.29 -7.79 -3.70
CA ASN A 13 6.90 -7.81 -2.37
C ASN A 13 7.17 -6.36 -1.98
N ALA A 14 6.45 -5.86 -0.99
CA ALA A 14 6.63 -4.50 -0.48
C ALA A 14 7.38 -4.52 0.85
N ALA A 15 8.49 -3.79 0.93
CA ALA A 15 9.02 -3.34 2.21
C ALA A 15 8.16 -2.17 2.70
N MET A 16 7.71 -2.21 3.95
CA MET A 16 6.92 -1.16 4.59
C MET A 16 7.28 -1.08 6.08
N SER A 17 6.97 0.04 6.73
CA SER A 17 7.18 0.18 8.18
C SER A 17 6.31 -0.80 8.96
N GLU A 18 6.72 -1.15 10.19
CA GLU A 18 5.97 -2.05 11.08
C GLU A 18 4.53 -1.58 11.30
N LYS A 19 4.33 -0.26 11.47
CA LYS A 19 3.00 0.33 11.62
C LYS A 19 2.12 0.08 10.39
N ALA A 20 2.66 0.27 9.19
CA ALA A 20 1.92 0.04 7.94
C ALA A 20 1.61 -1.46 7.75
N TYR A 21 2.59 -2.33 8.05
CA TYR A 21 2.40 -3.78 7.94
C TYR A 21 1.36 -4.31 8.93
N SER A 22 1.43 -3.88 10.19
CA SER A 22 0.46 -4.23 11.23
C SER A 22 -0.96 -3.85 10.81
N ARG A 23 -1.16 -2.62 10.29
CA ARG A 23 -2.47 -2.18 9.80
C ARG A 23 -2.98 -3.03 8.63
N LEU A 24 -2.11 -3.42 7.71
CA LEU A 24 -2.48 -4.31 6.60
C LEU A 24 -2.89 -5.70 7.11
N ARG A 25 -2.23 -6.22 8.15
CA ARG A 25 -2.56 -7.50 8.79
C ARG A 25 -3.89 -7.45 9.54
N GLU A 26 -4.20 -6.35 10.21
CA GLU A 26 -5.52 -6.15 10.83
C GLU A 26 -6.64 -6.20 9.80
N LEU A 27 -6.50 -5.45 8.70
CA LEU A 27 -7.47 -5.46 7.60
C LEU A 27 -7.62 -6.85 6.97
N SER A 28 -6.52 -7.60 6.88
CA SER A 28 -6.51 -8.99 6.40
C SER A 28 -7.32 -9.90 7.32
N ALA A 29 -7.16 -9.76 8.63
CA ALA A 29 -7.92 -10.52 9.62
C ALA A 29 -9.40 -10.15 9.61
N GLU A 30 -9.73 -8.86 9.44
CA GLU A 30 -11.11 -8.37 9.45
C GLU A 30 -11.92 -8.84 8.22
N HIS A 31 -11.32 -8.82 7.03
CA HIS A 31 -12.04 -9.11 5.78
C HIS A 31 -11.75 -10.49 5.19
N GLY A 32 -10.80 -11.26 5.77
CA GLY A 32 -10.42 -12.58 5.29
C GLY A 32 -9.67 -12.57 3.94
N TYR A 33 -9.18 -11.41 3.51
CA TYR A 33 -8.43 -11.26 2.25
C TYR A 33 -6.93 -11.27 2.49
N GLY A 34 -6.18 -11.88 1.57
CA GLY A 34 -4.72 -11.81 1.60
C GLY A 34 -4.21 -10.39 1.33
N ASN A 35 -3.05 -10.04 1.89
CA ASN A 35 -2.42 -8.72 1.78
C ASN A 35 -2.43 -8.13 0.36
N ASN A 36 -2.05 -8.92 -0.65
CA ASN A 36 -1.99 -8.45 -2.05
C ASN A 36 -3.37 -8.11 -2.60
N TYR A 37 -4.40 -8.86 -2.20
CA TYR A 37 -5.77 -8.60 -2.61
C TYR A 37 -6.28 -7.30 -1.98
N LEU A 38 -6.01 -7.08 -0.70
CA LEU A 38 -6.35 -5.83 -0.02
C LEU A 38 -5.67 -4.61 -0.65
N LEU A 39 -4.36 -4.70 -0.92
CA LEU A 39 -3.63 -3.63 -1.61
C LEU A 39 -4.24 -3.34 -2.98
N THR A 40 -4.64 -4.37 -3.72
CA THR A 40 -5.32 -4.20 -5.01
C THR A 40 -6.63 -3.44 -4.84
N VAL A 41 -7.50 -3.87 -3.91
CA VAL A 41 -8.77 -3.19 -3.63
C VAL A 41 -8.56 -1.73 -3.24
N LEU A 42 -7.60 -1.45 -2.35
CA LEU A 42 -7.31 -0.09 -1.89
C LEU A 42 -6.80 0.81 -3.02
N LEU A 43 -5.83 0.33 -3.81
CA LEU A 43 -5.19 1.13 -4.85
C LEU A 43 -6.11 1.37 -6.05
N GLU A 44 -6.89 0.37 -6.47
CA GLU A 44 -7.88 0.50 -7.55
C GLU A 44 -9.03 1.45 -7.18
N ASN A 45 -9.26 1.69 -5.88
CA ASN A 45 -10.33 2.54 -5.37
C ASN A 45 -9.80 3.78 -4.65
N LEU A 46 -8.52 4.15 -4.84
CA LEU A 46 -7.88 5.19 -4.04
C LEU A 46 -8.62 6.54 -4.15
N ASP A 47 -8.97 6.97 -5.35
CA ASP A 47 -9.70 8.22 -5.59
C ASP A 47 -11.13 8.21 -5.02
N ARG A 48 -11.69 7.02 -4.80
CA ARG A 48 -13.02 6.84 -4.23
C ARG A 48 -12.99 6.88 -2.70
N VAL A 49 -11.93 6.35 -2.09
CA VAL A 49 -11.82 6.20 -0.62
C VAL A 49 -11.01 7.31 0.04
N VAL A 50 -10.25 8.09 -0.73
CA VAL A 50 -9.39 9.16 -0.20
C VAL A 50 -9.71 10.49 -0.87
N LYS A 51 -9.76 11.55 -0.07
CA LYS A 51 -9.83 12.93 -0.58
C LYS A 51 -8.45 13.40 -1.02
N LYS A 52 -8.30 13.69 -2.31
CA LYS A 52 -7.03 14.09 -2.94
C LYS A 52 -6.25 15.16 -2.17
N ARG A 53 -6.91 16.23 -1.73
CA ARG A 53 -6.23 17.33 -0.99
C ARG A 53 -5.66 16.90 0.37
N GLU A 54 -6.35 16.02 1.08
CA GLU A 54 -5.89 15.51 2.36
C GLU A 54 -4.68 14.57 2.16
N LEU A 55 -4.73 13.73 1.12
CA LEU A 55 -3.61 12.85 0.76
C LEU A 55 -2.35 13.65 0.37
N GLU A 56 -2.51 14.68 -0.46
CA GLU A 56 -1.39 15.56 -0.86
C GLU A 56 -0.75 16.25 0.34
N LYS A 57 -1.56 16.65 1.34
CA LYS A 57 -1.05 17.24 2.58
C LYS A 57 -0.21 16.23 3.36
N VAL A 58 -0.71 15.01 3.54
CA VAL A 58 0.03 13.93 4.23
C VAL A 58 1.36 13.62 3.53
N PHE A 59 1.39 13.60 2.19
CA PHE A 59 2.64 13.41 1.45
C PHE A 59 3.65 14.52 1.71
N ARG A 60 3.22 15.78 1.70
CA ARG A 60 4.09 16.93 2.00
C ARG A 60 4.61 16.90 3.44
N GLU A 61 3.77 16.55 4.40
CA GLU A 61 4.17 16.41 5.80
C GLU A 61 5.21 15.29 5.97
N PHE A 62 4.97 14.14 5.34
CA PHE A 62 5.89 13.01 5.36
C PHE A 62 7.24 13.35 4.70
N GLU A 63 7.21 14.05 3.56
CA GLU A 63 8.40 14.53 2.87
C GLU A 63 9.16 15.56 3.72
N ALA A 64 8.47 16.45 4.42
CA ALA A 64 9.09 17.43 5.32
C ALA A 64 9.76 16.77 6.53
N GLU A 65 9.19 15.67 7.04
CA GLU A 65 9.72 14.94 8.21
C GLU A 65 10.89 14.02 7.86
N PHE A 66 10.78 13.24 6.77
CA PHE A 66 11.74 12.18 6.43
C PHE A 66 12.60 12.48 5.19
N GLY A 67 12.29 13.56 4.47
CA GLY A 67 12.85 13.86 3.16
C GLY A 67 12.19 13.05 2.03
N ALA A 68 12.31 13.54 0.80
CA ALA A 68 11.97 12.74 -0.37
C ALA A 68 12.98 11.60 -0.51
N PRO A 69 12.56 10.34 -0.74
CA PRO A 69 13.49 9.28 -1.05
C PRO A 69 14.28 9.67 -2.31
N ALA A 70 15.61 9.79 -2.18
CA ALA A 70 16.47 10.12 -3.30
C ALA A 70 16.20 9.12 -4.45
N PRO A 71 16.00 9.58 -5.70
CA PRO A 71 15.76 8.69 -6.83
C PRO A 71 16.95 7.72 -6.95
N GLY A 72 16.76 6.45 -6.56
CA GLY A 72 17.77 5.40 -6.56
C GLY A 72 18.13 4.77 -5.20
N SER A 73 17.70 5.32 -4.06
CA SER A 73 18.03 4.76 -2.73
C SER A 73 17.26 3.47 -2.39
N MET A 74 16.10 3.26 -3.03
CA MET A 74 15.31 2.02 -2.93
C MET A 74 15.83 0.89 -3.81
N ALA A 75 16.82 1.16 -4.67
CA ALA A 75 17.36 0.23 -5.66
C ALA A 75 18.76 -0.30 -5.27
N LYS A 76 19.06 -0.53 -3.99
CA LYS A 76 20.20 -1.41 -3.63
C LYS A 76 20.20 -1.87 -2.18
N LYS A 77 19.74 -3.11 -1.96
CA LYS A 77 20.40 -4.05 -1.04
C LYS A 77 20.01 -5.49 -1.41
N GLY A 78 20.54 -5.94 -2.54
CA GLY A 78 20.73 -7.37 -2.77
C GLY A 78 22.13 -7.73 -2.28
N ASN A 79 22.19 -8.54 -1.23
CA ASN A 79 23.31 -9.45 -0.98
C ASN A 79 22.71 -10.84 -0.83
#